data_AF-A0A1I5Y0Y0-F1
#
_entry.id   AF-A0A1I5Y0Y0-F1
#
_cell.length_a   1.000
_cell.length_b   1.000
_cell.length_c   1.000
_cell.angle_alpha   90.00
_cell.angle_beta   90.00
_cell.angle_gamma   90.00
#
_symmetry.space_group_name_H-M   'P 1'
#
loop_
_entity.id
_entity.type
_entity.pdbx_description
1 polymer ?
#
loop_
_entity_poly.entity_id
_entity_poly.type
_entity_poly.pdbx_seq_one_letter_code
_entity_poly.pdbx_strand_id
1 'polypeptide(L)'
;MTKIIEFSHCGEQIRSVAIFNFESSGCSVMIMPYEHKDELGNSIVIIHKDHHWQSEAPIATTHKTTYRNILRQLSLLVGPYKN
;
A
#
# COMPACT_ATOMS: atom_id res chain seq x y z
N MET A 1 6.48 -10.77 5.79
CA MET A 1 5.98 -10.23 7.07
C MET A 1 4.57 -9.69 6.84
N THR A 2 3.64 -9.86 7.77
CA THR A 2 2.26 -9.36 7.63
C THR A 2 1.96 -8.30 8.68
N LYS A 3 1.32 -7.19 8.29
CA LYS A 3 0.83 -6.14 9.20
C LYS A 3 -0.58 -5.70 8.82
N ILE A 4 -1.32 -5.17 9.78
CA ILE A 4 -2.57 -4.45 9.52
C ILE A 4 -2.23 -2.99 9.22
N ILE A 5 -2.86 -2.43 8.18
CA ILE A 5 -2.78 -1.01 7.84
C ILE A 5 -4.18 -0.42 7.79
N GLU A 6 -4.27 0.88 8.07
CA GLU A 6 -5.52 1.61 7.99
C GLU A 6 -5.31 2.90 7.20
N PHE A 7 -6.12 3.11 6.16
CA PHE A 7 -6.04 4.30 5.32
C PHE A 7 -7.43 4.87 5.02
N SER A 8 -7.49 6.17 4.74
CA SER A 8 -8.75 6.82 4.39
C SER A 8 -9.09 6.67 2.91
N HIS A 9 -10.34 6.34 2.62
CA HIS A 9 -10.95 6.31 1.29
C HIS A 9 -12.32 6.97 1.36
N CYS A 10 -12.56 8.00 0.56
CA CYS A 10 -13.87 8.68 0.48
C CYS A 10 -14.44 9.15 1.85
N GLY A 11 -13.57 9.47 2.82
CA GLY A 11 -13.96 9.88 4.17
C GLY A 11 -14.14 8.73 5.16
N GLU A 12 -14.12 7.48 4.70
CA GLU A 12 -14.16 6.28 5.53
C GLU A 12 -12.74 5.80 5.85
N GLN A 13 -12.60 5.10 6.97
CA GLN A 13 -11.35 4.46 7.38
C GLN A 13 -11.39 2.98 6.96
N ILE A 14 -10.53 2.60 6.01
CA ILE A 14 -10.46 1.25 5.46
C ILE A 14 -9.38 0.48 6.20
N ARG A 15 -9.70 -0.77 6.56
CA ARG A 15 -8.75 -1.67 7.20
C ARG A 15 -8.26 -2.68 6.17
N SER A 16 -6.97 -2.95 6.17
CA SER A 16 -6.38 -3.87 5.21
C SER A 16 -5.26 -4.69 5.81
N VAL A 17 -5.02 -5.86 5.23
CA VAL A 17 -3.80 -6.62 5.47
C VAL A 17 -2.75 -6.18 4.46
N ALA A 18 -1.56 -5.84 4.92
CA ALA A 18 -0.38 -5.64 4.10
C ALA A 18 0.60 -6.79 4.32
N ILE A 19 0.94 -7.47 3.23
CA ILE A 19 1.91 -8.57 3.19
C ILE A 19 3.17 -8.04 2.53
N PHE A 20 4.22 -7.88 3.32
CA PHE A 20 5.53 -7.40 2.90
C PHE A 20 6.41 -8.58 2.52
N ASN A 21 6.99 -8.52 1.33
CA ASN A 21 8.09 -9.35 0.90
C ASN A 21 9.33 -8.45 0.74
N PHE A 22 10.38 -8.76 1.49
CA PHE A 22 11.61 -7.96 1.54
C PHE A 22 12.73 -8.71 0.83
N GLU A 23 13.40 -8.04 -0.10
CA GLU A 23 14.57 -8.55 -0.80
C GLU A 23 15.75 -7.58 -0.62
N SER A 24 16.96 -8.02 -0.94
CA SER A 24 18.19 -7.23 -0.74
C SER A 24 18.19 -5.87 -1.45
N SER A 25 17.39 -5.71 -2.51
CA SER A 25 17.31 -4.49 -3.33
C SER A 25 15.96 -3.77 -3.26
N GLY A 26 15.03 -4.19 -2.39
CA GLY A 26 13.72 -3.55 -2.33
C GLY A 26 12.68 -4.30 -1.50
N CYS A 27 11.44 -3.86 -1.62
CA CYS A 27 10.30 -4.49 -0.97
C CYS A 27 9.10 -4.50 -1.91
N SER A 28 8.36 -5.60 -1.95
CA SER A 28 7.00 -5.59 -2.50
C SER A 28 5.98 -5.78 -1.38
N VAL A 29 4.85 -5.10 -1.53
CA VAL A 29 3.76 -5.10 -0.57
C VAL A 29 2.47 -5.40 -1.30
N MET A 30 1.81 -6.48 -0.92
CA MET A 30 0.46 -6.78 -1.36
C MET A 30 -0.52 -6.34 -0.27
N ILE A 31 -1.45 -5.45 -0.63
CA ILE A 31 -2.48 -4.93 0.25
C ILE A 31 -3.80 -5.58 -0.12
N MET A 32 -4.50 -6.12 0.87
CA MET A 32 -5.81 -6.74 0.72
C MET A 32 -6.82 -5.95 1.55
N PRO A 33 -7.63 -5.08 0.92
CA PRO A 33 -8.72 -4.40 1.60
C PRO A 33 -9.73 -5.38 2.15
N TYR A 34 -10.24 -5.15 3.36
CA TYR A 34 -11.37 -5.92 3.86
C TYR A 34 -12.68 -5.39 3.27
N GLU A 35 -12.81 -4.06 3.24
CA GLU A 35 -13.94 -3.31 2.69
C GLU A 35 -13.66 -2.83 1.25
N HIS A 36 -14.72 -2.50 0.51
CA HIS A 36 -14.66 -1.86 -0.82
C HIS A 36 -13.78 -2.60 -1.85
N LYS A 37 -13.69 -3.92 -1.78
CA LYS A 37 -12.88 -4.74 -2.71
C LYS A 37 -13.27 -4.57 -4.17
N ASP A 38 -14.54 -4.34 -4.45
CA ASP A 38 -15.03 -4.15 -5.82
C ASP A 38 -14.55 -2.82 -6.42
N GLU A 39 -14.34 -1.80 -5.58
CA GLU A 39 -13.85 -0.48 -5.99
C GLU A 39 -12.32 -0.41 -5.97
N LEU A 40 -11.70 -0.86 -4.88
CA LEU A 40 -10.25 -0.76 -4.65
C LEU A 40 -9.46 -1.90 -5.30
N GLY A 41 -10.14 -2.98 -5.68
CA GLY A 41 -9.55 -4.24 -6.12
C GLY A 41 -9.36 -5.24 -4.97
N ASN A 42 -9.40 -6.53 -5.30
CA ASN A 42 -9.19 -7.62 -4.34
C ASN A 42 -7.79 -7.62 -3.71
N SER A 43 -6.81 -7.09 -4.44
CA SER A 43 -5.44 -6.90 -3.96
C SER A 43 -4.78 -5.76 -4.71
N ILE A 44 -3.97 -4.97 -4.01
CA ILE A 44 -3.18 -3.88 -4.56
C ILE A 44 -1.72 -4.23 -4.35
N VAL A 45 -0.95 -4.38 -5.43
CA VAL A 45 0.49 -4.65 -5.35
C VAL A 45 1.26 -3.36 -5.51
N ILE A 46 2.15 -3.07 -4.55
CA ILE A 46 3.01 -1.89 -4.53
C ILE A 46 4.45 -2.34 -4.34
N ILE A 47 5.36 -1.83 -5.15
CA ILE A 47 6.79 -2.12 -5.10
C ILE A 47 7.53 -0.88 -4.61
N HIS A 48 8.40 -1.05 -3.63
CA HIS A 48 9.38 -0.07 -3.20
C HIS A 48 10.74 -0.40 -3.82
N LYS A 49 11.17 0.41 -4.78
CA LYS A 49 12.45 0.28 -5.48
C LYS A 49 13.07 1.66 -5.64
N ASP A 50 14.39 1.74 -5.51
CA ASP A 50 15.15 2.99 -5.70
C ASP A 50 14.60 4.16 -4.85
N HIS A 51 14.21 3.89 -3.59
CA HIS A 51 13.59 4.84 -2.66
C HIS A 51 12.21 5.39 -3.07
N HIS A 52 11.53 4.74 -4.03
CA HIS A 52 10.21 5.15 -4.50
C HIS A 52 9.21 4.01 -4.45
N TRP A 53 7.98 4.34 -4.01
CA TRP A 53 6.83 3.45 -4.10
C TRP A 53 6.17 3.56 -5.47
N GLN A 54 5.96 2.42 -6.11
CA GLN A 54 5.39 2.29 -7.45
C GLN A 54 4.30 1.22 -7.45
N SER A 55 3.25 1.43 -8.24
CA SER A 55 2.17 0.46 -8.42
C SER A 55 1.56 0.63 -9.80
N GLU A 56 1.23 -0.48 -10.45
CA GLU A 56 0.44 -0.50 -11.68
C GLU A 56 -1.07 -0.64 -11.40
N ALA A 57 -1.47 -0.68 -10.12
CA ALA A 57 -2.86 -0.85 -9.75
C ALA A 57 -3.70 0.36 -10.18
N PRO A 58 -4.93 0.16 -10.71
CA PRO A 58 -5.81 1.25 -11.13
C PRO A 58 -6.04 2.32 -10.05
N ILE A 59 -6.04 1.93 -8.77
CA ILE A 59 -6.18 2.84 -7.63
C ILE A 59 -5.17 4.00 -7.64
N ALA A 60 -3.96 3.81 -8.20
CA ALA A 60 -2.95 4.84 -8.32
C ALA A 60 -3.37 5.99 -9.26
N THR A 61 -4.26 5.71 -10.21
CA THR A 61 -4.78 6.69 -11.18
C THR A 61 -6.20 7.14 -10.84
N THR A 62 -7.10 6.21 -10.46
CA THR A 62 -8.52 6.48 -10.21
C THR A 62 -8.78 7.07 -8.83
N HIS A 63 -8.04 6.63 -7.80
CA HIS A 63 -8.20 7.09 -6.41
C HIS A 63 -6.89 7.61 -5.83
N LYS A 64 -6.30 8.63 -6.49
CA LYS A 64 -4.99 9.22 -6.13
C LYS A 64 -4.83 9.56 -4.64
N THR A 65 -5.87 10.08 -4.01
CA THR A 65 -5.86 10.42 -2.57
C THR A 65 -5.77 9.16 -1.70
N THR A 66 -6.59 8.14 -1.98
CA THR A 66 -6.54 6.83 -1.31
C THR A 66 -5.16 6.20 -1.47
N TYR A 67 -4.63 6.21 -2.70
CA TYR A 67 -3.30 5.68 -2.98
C TYR A 67 -2.21 6.39 -2.18
N ARG A 68 -2.23 7.73 -2.10
CA ARG A 68 -1.29 8.49 -1.25
C ARG A 68 -1.43 8.14 0.24
N ASN A 69 -2.65 7.94 0.73
CA ASN A 69 -2.89 7.53 2.11
C ASN A 69 -2.28 6.15 2.40
N ILE A 70 -2.43 5.20 1.47
CA ILE A 70 -1.78 3.90 1.53
C ILE A 70 -0.25 4.06 1.61
N LEU A 71 0.35 4.82 0.69
CA LEU A 71 1.81 5.01 0.67
C LEU A 71 2.34 5.65 1.96
N ARG A 72 1.58 6.59 2.54
CA ARG A 72 1.91 7.18 3.84
C ARG A 72 1.98 6.12 4.93
N GLN A 73 1.00 5.20 4.99
CA GLN A 73 1.01 4.11 5.97
C GLN A 73 2.18 3.16 5.76
N LEU A 74 2.46 2.77 4.52
CA LEU A 74 3.60 1.91 4.22
C LEU A 74 4.93 2.54 4.64
N SER A 75 5.10 3.84 4.37
CA SER A 75 6.32 4.57 4.73
C SER A 75 6.55 4.63 6.24
N LEU A 76 5.47 4.74 7.04
CA LEU A 76 5.56 4.68 8.50
C LEU A 76 5.96 3.29 9.01
N LEU A 77 5.57 2.23 8.30
CA LEU A 77 5.77 0.84 8.73
C LEU A 77 7.11 0.24 8.32
N VAL A 78 7.67 0.76 7.23
CA VAL A 78 8.95 0.35 6.67
C VAL A 78 10.09 1.21 7.23
N GLY A 79 9.77 2.37 7.80
CA GLY A 79 10.76 3.34 8.29
C GLY A 79 11.57 3.95 7.15
N PRO A 80 12.44 4.93 7.44
CA PRO A 80 13.41 5.36 6.44
C PRO A 80 14.36 4.18 6.20
N TYR A 81 14.36 3.60 5.00
CA TYR A 81 15.49 2.82 4.49
C TYR A 81 16.70 3.76 4.44
N LYS A 82 17.32 3.99 5.60
CA LYS A 82 18.65 4.59 5.71
C LYS A 82 19.63 3.46 5.42
N ASN A 83 19.97 3.32 4.14
CA ASN A 83 21.35 2.96 3.82
C ASN A 83 22.15 4.25 3.78
#